data_AF-A0A813JNK9-F1
#
_entry.id   AF-A0A813JNK9-F1
#
_cell.length_a   1.000
_cell.length_b   1.000
_cell.length_c   1.000
_cell.angle_alpha   90.00
_cell.angle_beta   90.00
_cell.angle_gamma   90.00
#
_symmetry.space_group_name_H-M   'P 1'
#
loop_
_entity.id
_entity.type
_entity.pdbx_description
1 polymer ?
#
loop_
_entity_poly.entity_id
_entity_poly.type
_entity_poly.pdbx_seq_one_letter_code
_entity_poly.pdbx_strand_id
1 'polypeptide(L)'
;MTWLPSDQHSGKRSRGQRASLVFPDVSGGEPGDDVREFDAWISSLGTDAFAEVEEVLAPGRQLGDQVVGRFAAALTSASLGLGTSSSSTATGLSALRLQHLDLSGNLLSDQGAVALAECMTSLREHVGWHVLRSLCLSSNHIGPDGAEAVAISFFPPGSSRGNAVRVYTLILSENPLGDEGVASVAAAIRIRQCRA
;
A
#
# COMPACT_ATOMS: atom_id res chain seq x y z
N MET A 1 10.96 -10.48 25.18
CA MET A 1 10.80 -11.64 24.28
C MET A 1 11.48 -11.35 22.97
N THR A 2 12.58 -12.03 22.69
CA THR A 2 13.20 -12.10 21.36
C THR A 2 12.31 -12.94 20.47
N TRP A 3 11.72 -12.32 19.45
CA TRP A 3 11.00 -13.02 18.41
C TRP A 3 12.00 -13.83 17.58
N LEU A 4 11.98 -15.15 17.76
CA LEU A 4 12.53 -16.08 16.79
C LEU A 4 11.49 -16.23 15.67
N PRO A 5 11.90 -16.19 14.38
CA PRO A 5 10.99 -16.53 13.30
C PRO A 5 10.64 -18.01 13.46
N SER A 6 9.40 -18.28 13.87
CA SER A 6 8.87 -19.63 13.87
C SER A 6 8.76 -20.10 12.42
N ASP A 7 9.65 -21.01 12.05
CA ASP A 7 9.55 -21.90 10.91
C ASP A 7 8.19 -22.63 10.93
N GLN A 8 7.16 -22.00 10.38
CA GLN A 8 5.97 -22.65 9.84
C GLN A 8 5.47 -21.86 8.64
N HIS A 9 6.30 -21.87 7.60
CA HIS A 9 5.97 -22.33 6.24
C HIS A 9 7.31 -22.53 5.49
N SER A 10 8.09 -23.51 5.94
CA SER A 10 9.21 -24.07 5.16
C SER A 10 8.64 -24.90 4.00
N GLY A 11 8.05 -24.20 3.03
CA GLY A 11 7.73 -24.72 1.71
C GLY A 11 8.81 -24.24 0.76
N LYS A 12 9.60 -25.17 0.22
CA LYS A 12 10.55 -24.92 -0.89
C LYS A 12 9.91 -23.94 -1.89
N ARG A 13 10.55 -22.78 -2.10
CA ARG A 13 10.14 -21.80 -3.12
C ARG A 13 10.01 -22.51 -4.46
N SER A 14 8.77 -22.78 -4.87
CA SER A 14 8.46 -23.23 -6.21
C SER A 14 8.58 -22.03 -7.14
N ARG A 15 9.24 -22.22 -8.30
CA ARG A 15 9.33 -21.20 -9.36
C ARG A 15 7.89 -20.77 -9.73
N GLY A 16 7.43 -19.63 -9.20
CA GLY A 16 6.11 -19.07 -9.50
C GLY A 16 5.35 -18.43 -8.33
N GLN A 17 5.78 -18.58 -7.07
CA GLN A 17 5.14 -17.87 -5.95
C GLN A 17 5.63 -16.42 -5.86
N ARG A 18 4.68 -15.48 -5.87
CA ARG A 18 4.94 -14.04 -5.67
C ARG A 18 5.44 -13.81 -4.24
N ALA A 19 6.28 -12.79 -4.05
CA ALA A 19 6.70 -12.38 -2.72
C ALA A 19 5.57 -11.62 -2.03
N SER A 20 4.73 -12.35 -1.30
CA SER A 20 3.60 -11.80 -0.57
C SER A 20 3.93 -11.66 0.91
N LEU A 21 3.63 -10.50 1.49
CA LEU A 21 3.67 -10.20 2.89
C LEU A 21 2.25 -10.22 3.44
N VAL A 22 2.00 -11.13 4.38
CA VAL A 22 0.71 -11.21 5.06
C VAL A 22 0.91 -10.77 6.50
N PHE A 23 0.15 -9.76 6.92
CA PHE A 23 0.12 -9.39 8.33
C PHE A 23 -0.66 -10.49 9.10
N PRO A 24 -0.01 -11.17 10.05
CA PRO A 24 -0.59 -12.32 10.72
C PRO A 24 -1.84 -11.93 11.51
N ASP A 25 -2.69 -12.93 11.76
CA ASP A 25 -3.84 -12.74 12.62
C ASP A 25 -3.38 -12.63 14.07
N VAL A 26 -3.69 -11.49 14.67
CA VAL A 26 -3.36 -11.15 16.06
C VAL A 26 -4.58 -11.28 16.97
N SER A 27 -5.58 -12.05 16.49
CA SER A 27 -6.75 -12.51 17.24
C SER A 27 -6.36 -13.06 18.62
N GLY A 28 -6.49 -12.21 19.65
CA GLY A 28 -6.10 -12.51 21.02
C GLY A 28 -5.40 -11.36 21.76
N GLY A 29 -5.00 -10.29 21.07
CA GLY A 29 -4.43 -9.08 21.67
C GLY A 29 -5.47 -8.13 22.29
N GLU A 30 -5.02 -7.27 23.21
CA GLU A 30 -5.82 -6.19 23.76
C GLU A 30 -6.12 -5.13 22.67
N PRO A 31 -7.22 -4.36 22.76
CA PRO A 31 -7.51 -3.28 21.83
C PRO A 31 -6.32 -2.31 21.70
N GLY A 32 -5.70 -2.24 20.52
CA GLY A 32 -4.54 -1.39 20.24
C GLY A 32 -3.18 -2.09 20.22
N ASP A 33 -3.09 -3.38 20.56
CA ASP A 33 -1.86 -4.16 20.31
C ASP A 33 -1.59 -4.35 18.82
N ASP A 34 -2.64 -4.41 17.99
CA ASP A 34 -2.53 -4.52 16.53
C ASP A 34 -1.66 -3.42 15.91
N VAL A 35 -1.74 -2.19 16.44
CA VAL A 35 -0.93 -1.04 16.01
C VAL A 35 0.55 -1.28 16.28
N ARG A 36 0.86 -1.76 17.49
CA ARG A 36 2.24 -1.99 17.93
C ARG A 36 2.85 -3.19 17.22
N GLU A 37 2.05 -4.22 17.00
CA GLU A 37 2.45 -5.42 16.28
C GLU A 37 2.63 -5.14 14.80
N PHE A 38 1.79 -4.30 14.20
CA PHE A 38 1.99 -3.84 12.83
C PHE A 38 3.26 -3.00 12.70
N ASP A 39 3.50 -2.04 13.60
CA ASP A 39 4.74 -1.27 13.59
C ASP A 39 5.98 -2.15 13.82
N ALA A 40 5.89 -3.11 14.73
CA ALA A 40 6.96 -4.08 14.98
C ALA A 40 7.19 -4.98 13.75
N TRP A 41 6.12 -5.39 13.08
CA TRP A 41 6.17 -6.16 11.85
C TRP A 41 6.85 -5.37 10.73
N ILE A 42 6.43 -4.14 10.45
CA ILE A 42 7.09 -3.25 9.49
C ILE A 42 8.57 -3.02 9.84
N SER A 43 8.87 -2.83 11.12
CA SER A 43 10.25 -2.66 11.60
C SER A 43 11.09 -3.94 11.42
N SER A 44 10.48 -5.11 11.56
CA SER A 44 11.16 -6.41 11.41
C SER A 44 11.50 -6.76 9.96
N LEU A 45 10.71 -6.25 9.01
CA LEU A 45 10.92 -6.48 7.59
C LEU A 45 12.21 -5.79 7.09
N GLY A 46 12.57 -4.64 7.67
CA GLY A 46 13.69 -3.83 7.21
C GLY A 46 13.41 -3.14 5.87
N THR A 47 14.30 -2.23 5.46
CA THR A 47 14.12 -1.44 4.21
C THR A 47 14.20 -2.31 2.95
N ASP A 48 14.94 -3.41 3.02
CA ASP A 48 15.21 -4.27 1.86
C ASP A 48 14.07 -5.26 1.57
N ALA A 49 13.20 -5.53 2.55
CA ALA A 49 12.05 -6.40 2.33
C ALA A 49 11.08 -5.85 1.28
N PHE A 50 10.88 -4.52 1.26
CA PHE A 50 9.95 -3.91 0.31
C PHE A 50 10.46 -3.88 -1.14
N ALA A 51 11.77 -4.13 -1.35
CA ALA A 51 12.34 -4.18 -2.69
C ALA A 51 11.88 -5.43 -3.48
N GLU A 52 11.63 -6.56 -2.81
CA GLU A 52 11.25 -7.81 -3.46
C GLU A 52 9.74 -8.10 -3.36
N VAL A 53 9.03 -7.42 -2.47
CA VAL A 53 7.61 -7.70 -2.19
C VAL A 53 6.71 -7.19 -3.30
N GLU A 54 5.86 -8.08 -3.79
CA GLU A 54 4.86 -7.77 -4.82
C GLU A 54 3.45 -7.59 -4.24
N GLU A 55 3.21 -8.08 -3.03
CA GLU A 55 1.88 -8.12 -2.44
C GLU A 55 1.92 -7.92 -0.94
N VAL A 56 1.06 -7.05 -0.40
CA VAL A 56 0.88 -6.83 1.03
C VAL A 56 -0.59 -7.03 1.36
N LEU A 57 -0.88 -7.98 2.25
CA LEU A 57 -2.23 -8.36 2.68
C LEU A 57 -2.36 -8.14 4.18
N ALA A 58 -3.21 -7.19 4.57
CA ALA A 58 -3.59 -6.96 5.97
C ALA A 58 -5.12 -6.71 6.10
N PRO A 59 -5.97 -7.65 5.64
CA PRO A 59 -7.41 -7.48 5.74
C PRO A 59 -7.93 -7.76 7.17
N GLY A 60 -8.89 -6.97 7.66
CA GLY A 60 -9.59 -7.27 8.91
C GLY A 60 -8.75 -7.01 10.17
N ARG A 61 -7.82 -6.07 10.14
CA ARG A 61 -6.76 -5.90 11.16
C ARG A 61 -6.95 -4.70 12.08
N GLN A 62 -8.11 -4.04 11.99
CA GLN A 62 -8.43 -2.84 12.77
C GLN A 62 -7.37 -1.74 12.64
N LEU A 63 -6.66 -1.66 11.51
CA LEU A 63 -5.62 -0.68 11.29
C LEU A 63 -6.25 0.71 11.16
N GLY A 64 -5.84 1.64 12.01
CA GLY A 64 -6.23 3.04 11.93
C GLY A 64 -5.31 3.86 11.03
N ASP A 65 -5.72 5.11 10.77
CA ASP A 65 -5.01 6.06 9.90
C ASP A 65 -3.54 6.25 10.26
N GLN A 66 -3.22 6.29 11.56
CA GLN A 66 -1.84 6.45 12.05
C GLN A 66 -0.94 5.31 11.57
N VAL A 67 -1.42 4.07 11.67
CA VAL A 67 -0.64 2.88 11.29
C VAL A 67 -0.40 2.84 9.80
N VAL A 68 -1.44 3.11 9.02
CA VAL A 68 -1.33 3.17 7.56
C VAL A 68 -0.50 4.37 7.09
N GLY A 69 -0.55 5.49 7.79
CA GLY A 69 0.35 6.63 7.54
C GLY A 69 1.82 6.28 7.79
N ARG A 70 2.11 5.53 8.85
CA ARG A 70 3.48 5.03 9.12
C ARG A 70 3.92 4.01 8.08
N PHE A 71 3.03 3.11 7.66
CA PHE A 71 3.27 2.19 6.56
C PHE A 71 3.62 2.93 5.26
N ALA A 72 2.81 3.93 4.90
CA ALA A 72 3.02 4.78 3.74
C ALA A 72 4.36 5.52 3.81
N ALA A 73 4.72 6.08 4.97
CA ALA A 73 6.02 6.72 5.18
C ALA A 73 7.20 5.74 5.11
N ALA A 74 7.03 4.52 5.59
CA ALA A 74 8.03 3.46 5.49
C ALA A 74 8.25 3.03 4.04
N LEU A 75 7.18 2.87 3.25
CA LEU A 75 7.26 2.60 1.82
C LEU A 75 7.99 3.70 1.07
N THR A 76 7.66 4.97 1.33
CA THR A 76 8.33 6.12 0.72
C THR A 76 9.82 6.14 1.09
N SER A 77 10.15 5.96 2.38
CA SER A 77 11.54 5.92 2.85
C SER A 77 12.34 4.78 2.21
N ALA A 78 11.74 3.59 2.14
CA ALA A 78 12.36 2.42 1.51
C ALA A 78 12.62 2.64 0.02
N SER A 79 11.69 3.28 -0.68
CA SER A 79 11.84 3.57 -2.11
C SER A 79 12.87 4.65 -2.39
N LEU A 80 12.99 5.64 -1.52
CA LEU A 80 14.00 6.70 -1.61
C LEU A 80 15.40 6.25 -1.17
N GLY A 81 15.54 5.02 -0.65
CA GLY A 81 16.81 4.54 -0.09
C GLY A 81 17.23 5.30 1.17
N LEU A 82 16.28 5.94 1.85
CA LEU A 82 16.50 6.66 3.11
C LEU A 82 16.48 5.66 4.26
N GLY A 83 17.48 4.79 4.32
CA GLY A 83 17.68 3.88 5.45
C GLY A 83 18.00 4.65 6.73
N THR A 84 17.31 4.35 7.83
CA THR A 84 17.55 4.94 9.17
C THR A 84 18.68 4.25 9.94
N SER A 85 19.42 3.33 9.30
CA SER A 85 20.54 2.64 9.92
C SER A 85 21.85 3.25 9.43
N SER A 86 22.74 3.54 10.37
CA SER A 86 24.04 4.20 10.23
C SER A 86 25.08 3.50 9.34
N SER A 87 24.67 2.61 8.43
CA SER A 87 25.53 2.00 7.43
C SER A 87 25.23 2.61 6.07
N SER A 88 26.06 3.58 5.71
CA SER A 88 26.06 4.30 4.46
C SER A 88 26.33 3.37 3.27
N THR A 89 25.31 2.64 2.82
CA THR A 89 25.20 2.25 1.42
C THR A 89 23.88 2.79 0.93
N ALA A 90 23.88 4.05 0.50
CA ALA A 90 22.85 4.59 -0.37
C ALA A 90 22.91 3.81 -1.71
N THR A 91 22.43 2.58 -1.71
CA THR A 91 22.06 1.87 -2.93
C THR A 91 20.84 2.61 -3.45
N GLY A 92 21.02 3.27 -4.60
CA GLY A 92 20.07 4.22 -5.16
C GLY A 92 18.63 3.69 -5.26
N LEU A 93 17.70 4.64 -5.39
CA LEU A 93 16.24 4.46 -5.57
C LEU A 93 15.83 3.00 -5.79
N SER A 94 15.34 2.35 -4.74
CA SER A 94 14.83 0.99 -4.87
C SER A 94 13.48 1.06 -5.56
N ALA A 95 13.37 0.37 -6.70
CA ALA A 95 12.10 0.23 -7.39
C ALA A 95 11.24 -0.73 -6.57
N LEU A 96 10.31 -0.19 -5.78
CA LEU A 96 9.29 -0.98 -5.10
C LEU A 96 8.59 -1.88 -6.12
N ARG A 97 8.46 -3.18 -5.81
CA ARG A 97 7.79 -4.16 -6.68
C ARG A 97 6.32 -4.37 -6.32
N LEU A 98 5.80 -3.63 -5.35
CA LEU A 98 4.46 -3.78 -4.80
C LEU A 98 3.38 -3.54 -5.87
N GLN A 99 2.72 -4.62 -6.28
CA GLN A 99 1.65 -4.64 -7.27
C GLN A 99 0.27 -4.77 -6.63
N HIS A 100 0.16 -5.36 -5.44
CA HIS A 100 -1.11 -5.60 -4.76
C HIS A 100 -1.06 -5.15 -3.31
N LEU A 101 -2.02 -4.34 -2.91
CA LEU A 101 -2.20 -3.91 -1.52
C LEU A 101 -3.66 -4.16 -1.12
N ASP A 102 -3.84 -5.00 -0.10
CA ASP A 102 -5.14 -5.26 0.51
C ASP A 102 -5.15 -4.79 1.96
N LEU A 103 -5.92 -3.74 2.22
CA LEU A 103 -6.20 -3.18 3.54
C LEU A 103 -7.72 -3.18 3.80
N SER A 104 -8.45 -4.13 3.23
CA SER A 104 -9.89 -4.25 3.46
C SER A 104 -10.24 -4.54 4.93
N GLY A 105 -11.43 -4.14 5.39
CA GLY A 105 -11.88 -4.46 6.76
C GLY A 105 -11.05 -3.79 7.86
N ASN A 106 -10.53 -2.58 7.61
CA ASN A 106 -9.76 -1.80 8.59
C ASN A 106 -10.54 -0.55 9.02
N LEU A 107 -9.90 0.33 9.79
CA LEU A 107 -10.50 1.54 10.35
C LEU A 107 -9.98 2.81 9.65
N LEU A 108 -9.77 2.73 8.33
CA LEU A 108 -9.24 3.86 7.56
C LEU A 108 -10.33 4.89 7.29
N SER A 109 -10.04 6.13 7.63
CA SER A 109 -10.82 7.30 7.25
C SER A 109 -10.22 7.98 6.02
N ASP A 110 -10.77 9.14 5.67
CA ASP A 110 -10.18 10.03 4.66
C ASP A 110 -8.71 10.35 4.94
N GLN A 111 -8.31 10.47 6.20
CA GLN A 111 -6.92 10.77 6.56
C GLN A 111 -5.96 9.63 6.19
N GLY A 112 -6.34 8.37 6.46
CA GLY A 112 -5.55 7.20 6.08
C GLY A 112 -5.49 7.03 4.56
N ALA A 113 -6.60 7.29 3.87
CA ALA A 113 -6.68 7.26 2.41
C ALA A 113 -5.78 8.35 1.76
N VAL A 114 -5.79 9.57 2.30
CA VAL A 114 -4.91 10.66 1.85
C VAL A 114 -3.44 10.32 2.06
N ALA A 115 -3.06 9.76 3.21
CA ALA A 115 -1.67 9.36 3.46
C ALA A 115 -1.17 8.30 2.45
N LEU A 116 -2.03 7.33 2.09
CA LEU A 116 -1.74 6.37 1.02
C LEU A 116 -1.60 7.06 -0.34
N ALA A 117 -2.49 8.00 -0.65
CA ALA A 117 -2.47 8.76 -1.89
C ALA A 117 -1.21 9.62 -2.03
N GLU A 118 -0.77 10.27 -0.96
CA GLU A 118 0.47 11.05 -0.89
C GLU A 118 1.68 10.16 -1.13
N CYS A 119 1.75 9.00 -0.47
CA CYS A 119 2.82 8.03 -0.71
C CYS A 119 2.89 7.61 -2.19
N MET A 120 1.76 7.26 -2.81
CA MET A 120 1.73 6.92 -4.24
C MET A 120 2.21 8.07 -5.14
N THR A 121 1.87 9.31 -4.79
CA THR A 121 2.34 10.51 -5.51
C THR A 121 3.84 10.71 -5.34
N SER A 122 4.36 10.64 -4.11
CA SER A 122 5.80 10.74 -3.85
C SER A 122 6.58 9.64 -4.58
N LEU A 123 6.10 8.39 -4.56
CA LEU A 123 6.71 7.28 -5.29
C LEU A 123 6.75 7.55 -6.80
N ARG A 124 5.67 8.12 -7.35
CA ARG A 124 5.61 8.52 -8.76
C ARG A 124 6.61 9.62 -9.09
N GLU A 125 6.71 10.67 -8.27
CA GLU A 125 7.57 11.82 -8.52
C GLU A 125 9.06 11.48 -8.42
N HIS A 126 9.43 10.64 -7.45
CA HIS A 126 10.83 10.34 -7.17
C HIS A 126 11.37 9.10 -7.90
N VAL A 127 10.53 8.09 -8.15
CA VAL A 127 10.95 6.83 -8.80
C VAL A 127 10.42 6.71 -10.24
N GLY A 128 9.57 7.65 -10.66
CA GLY A 128 9.09 7.78 -12.04
C GLY A 128 7.99 6.79 -12.45
N TRP A 129 7.74 5.74 -11.66
CA TRP A 129 6.66 4.79 -11.89
C TRP A 129 6.28 4.02 -10.62
N HIS A 130 4.99 3.98 -10.26
CA HIS A 130 4.47 3.06 -9.24
C HIS A 130 3.91 1.80 -9.91
N VAL A 131 4.31 0.61 -9.44
CA VAL A 131 3.86 -0.65 -10.06
C VAL A 131 2.54 -1.18 -9.48
N LEU A 132 1.93 -0.46 -8.55
CA LEU A 132 0.69 -0.86 -7.91
C LEU A 132 -0.43 -1.02 -8.96
N ARG A 133 -0.97 -2.23 -9.05
CA ARG A 133 -2.03 -2.64 -9.98
C ARG A 133 -3.35 -2.84 -9.28
N SER A 134 -3.33 -3.28 -8.03
CA SER A 134 -4.52 -3.60 -7.27
C SER A 134 -4.45 -2.95 -5.90
N LEU A 135 -5.50 -2.21 -5.56
CA LEU A 135 -5.69 -1.61 -4.26
C LEU A 135 -7.09 -1.97 -3.75
N CYS A 136 -7.14 -2.72 -2.66
CA CYS A 136 -8.38 -3.07 -1.98
C CYS A 136 -8.46 -2.32 -0.65
N LEU A 137 -9.44 -1.42 -0.53
CA LEU A 137 -9.76 -0.67 0.68
C LEU A 137 -11.21 -0.91 1.09
N SER A 138 -11.81 -2.03 0.69
CA SER A 138 -13.22 -2.30 1.00
C SER A 138 -13.48 -2.37 2.50
N SER A 139 -14.70 -2.09 2.93
CA SER A 139 -15.12 -2.21 4.34
C SER A 139 -14.22 -1.39 5.28
N ASN A 140 -14.06 -0.10 4.96
CA ASN A 140 -13.37 0.90 5.78
C ASN A 140 -14.33 2.08 6.06
N HIS A 141 -13.81 3.21 6.54
CA HIS A 141 -14.55 4.43 6.83
C HIS A 141 -14.15 5.59 5.90
N ILE A 142 -13.76 5.29 4.67
CA ILE A 142 -13.30 6.28 3.68
C ILE A 142 -14.51 7.06 3.14
N GLY A 143 -14.46 8.38 3.26
CA GLY A 143 -15.44 9.32 2.75
C GLY A 143 -15.12 9.81 1.33
N PRO A 144 -15.79 10.89 0.88
CA PRO A 144 -15.61 11.43 -0.47
C PRO A 144 -14.18 11.94 -0.71
N ASP A 145 -13.60 12.67 0.24
CA ASP A 145 -12.28 13.30 0.12
C ASP A 145 -11.17 12.26 -0.03
N GLY A 146 -11.22 11.20 0.78
CA GLY A 146 -10.25 10.11 0.73
C GLY A 146 -10.34 9.31 -0.57
N ALA A 147 -11.56 9.06 -1.06
CA ALA A 147 -11.75 8.36 -2.33
C ALA A 147 -11.27 9.17 -3.53
N GLU A 148 -11.48 10.49 -3.53
CA GLU A 148 -10.92 11.39 -4.53
C GLU A 148 -9.39 11.33 -4.52
N ALA A 149 -8.77 11.51 -3.35
CA ALA A 149 -7.32 11.49 -3.21
C ALA A 149 -6.72 10.17 -3.72
N VAL A 150 -7.27 9.03 -3.29
CA VAL A 150 -6.82 7.70 -3.73
C VAL A 150 -6.99 7.54 -5.23
N ALA A 151 -8.13 7.94 -5.82
CA ALA A 151 -8.36 7.78 -7.25
C ALA A 151 -7.38 8.62 -8.10
N ILE A 152 -7.14 9.87 -7.73
CA ILE A 152 -6.23 10.78 -8.43
C ILE A 152 -4.78 10.25 -8.41
N SER A 153 -4.36 9.71 -7.28
CA SER A 153 -3.00 9.18 -7.08
C SER A 153 -2.81 7.77 -7.67
N PHE A 154 -3.81 6.89 -7.54
CA PHE A 154 -3.73 5.50 -7.97
C PHE A 154 -3.67 5.37 -9.49
N PHE A 155 -4.52 6.09 -10.23
CA PHE A 155 -4.52 6.05 -11.70
C PHE A 155 -3.43 6.97 -12.25
N PRO A 156 -2.34 6.46 -12.87
CA PRO A 156 -1.25 7.28 -13.36
C PRO A 156 -1.70 8.23 -14.48
N PRO A 157 -1.17 9.47 -14.55
CA PRO A 157 -1.46 10.36 -15.67
C PRO A 157 -0.87 9.78 -16.95
N GLY A 158 -1.68 9.76 -18.02
CA GLY A 158 -1.37 9.35 -19.40
C GLY A 158 -0.03 8.63 -19.61
N SER A 159 0.00 7.31 -19.43
CA SER A 159 1.18 6.51 -19.76
C SER A 159 1.33 6.37 -21.27
N SER A 160 1.97 7.35 -21.91
CA SER A 160 2.34 7.31 -23.33
C SER A 160 3.65 6.56 -23.61
N ARG A 161 4.25 5.89 -22.62
CA ARG A 161 5.44 5.05 -22.84
C ARG A 161 5.05 3.59 -23.06
N GLY A 162 4.81 3.28 -24.32
CA GLY A 162 4.65 1.91 -24.81
C GLY A 162 3.19 1.49 -24.94
N ASN A 163 2.89 0.75 -26.01
CA ASN A 163 1.58 0.27 -26.40
C ASN A 163 0.98 -0.80 -25.45
N ALA A 164 1.44 -0.86 -24.19
CA ALA A 164 1.03 -1.86 -23.22
C ALA A 164 -0.22 -1.36 -22.48
N VAL A 165 -1.36 -1.98 -22.76
CA VAL A 165 -2.59 -1.81 -21.97
C VAL A 165 -2.30 -2.23 -20.54
N ARG A 166 -2.50 -1.32 -19.59
CA ARG A 166 -2.28 -1.53 -18.16
C ARG A 166 -3.63 -1.55 -17.45
N VAL A 167 -3.92 -2.66 -16.79
CA VAL A 167 -5.15 -2.82 -15.99
C VAL A 167 -4.86 -2.39 -14.56
N TYR A 168 -5.78 -1.63 -13.98
CA TYR A 168 -5.77 -1.21 -12.58
C TYR A 168 -7.10 -1.61 -11.94
N THR A 169 -7.02 -2.12 -10.71
CA THR A 169 -8.17 -2.54 -9.92
C THR A 169 -8.18 -1.73 -8.63
N LEU A 170 -9.22 -0.91 -8.44
CA LEU A 170 -9.46 -0.16 -7.21
C LEU A 170 -10.79 -0.63 -6.62
N ILE A 171 -10.76 -1.14 -5.39
CA ILE A 171 -11.95 -1.63 -4.68
C ILE A 171 -12.18 -0.72 -3.47
N LEU A 172 -13.28 0.03 -3.50
CA LEU A 172 -13.72 0.94 -2.43
C LEU A 172 -15.12 0.56 -1.88
N SER A 173 -15.59 -0.67 -2.15
CA SER A 173 -16.92 -1.11 -1.69
C SER A 173 -17.05 -1.03 -0.17
N GLU A 174 -18.28 -0.88 0.34
CA GLU A 174 -18.52 -0.79 1.79
C GLU A 174 -17.75 0.36 2.48
N ASN A 175 -17.63 1.50 1.80
CA ASN A 175 -17.15 2.75 2.36
C ASN A 175 -18.21 3.86 2.19
N PRO A 176 -18.28 4.84 3.12
CA PRO A 176 -19.21 5.96 3.04
C PRO A 176 -18.80 7.04 2.03
N LEU A 177 -18.57 6.66 0.76
CA LEU A 177 -18.07 7.59 -0.29
C LEU A 177 -19.03 8.74 -0.60
N GLY A 178 -20.34 8.48 -0.51
CA GLY A 178 -21.38 9.39 -1.00
C GLY A 178 -21.35 9.58 -2.52
N ASP A 179 -22.31 10.36 -3.04
CA ASP A 179 -22.42 10.66 -4.47
C ASP A 179 -21.20 11.43 -4.98
N GLU A 180 -20.67 12.33 -4.15
CA GLU A 180 -19.48 13.14 -4.43
C GLU A 180 -18.23 12.26 -4.60
N GLY A 181 -17.96 11.34 -3.66
CA GLY A 181 -16.82 10.43 -3.77
C GLY A 181 -16.90 9.54 -5.01
N VAL A 182 -18.09 9.02 -5.34
CA VAL A 182 -18.29 8.24 -6.58
C VAL A 182 -18.06 9.11 -7.82
N ALA A 183 -18.54 10.35 -7.84
CA ALA A 183 -18.32 11.28 -8.93
C ALA A 183 -16.83 11.63 -9.11
N SER A 184 -16.09 11.86 -8.02
CA SER A 184 -14.64 12.13 -8.06
C SER A 184 -13.86 10.92 -8.57
N VAL A 185 -14.19 9.70 -8.13
CA VAL A 185 -13.58 8.46 -8.67
C VAL A 185 -13.86 8.34 -10.18
N ALA A 186 -15.10 8.58 -10.61
CA ALA A 186 -15.46 8.54 -12.03
C ALA A 186 -14.71 9.61 -12.85
N ALA A 187 -14.56 10.82 -12.31
CA ALA A 187 -13.80 11.90 -12.93
C ALA A 187 -12.31 11.55 -13.05
N ALA A 188 -11.70 10.99 -12.00
CA ALA A 188 -10.32 10.54 -12.01
C ALA A 188 -10.09 9.46 -13.09
N ILE A 189 -11.00 8.48 -13.22
CA ILE A 189 -10.95 7.47 -14.28
C ILE A 189 -11.06 8.12 -15.66
N ARG A 190 -12.02 9.03 -15.85
CA ARG A 190 -12.30 9.70 -17.13
C ARG A 190 -11.11 10.54 -17.61
N ILE A 191 -10.56 11.38 -16.74
CA ILE A 191 -9.41 12.25 -17.05
C ILE A 191 -8.19 11.42 -17.50
N ARG A 192 -8.07 10.19 -16.99
CA ARG A 192 -6.89 9.34 -17.16
C ARG A 192 -7.04 8.27 -18.26
N GLN A 193 -8.27 8.03 -18.77
CA GLN A 193 -8.56 7.10 -19.88
C GLN A 193 -8.85 7.78 -21.24
N CYS A 194 -9.04 9.10 -21.29
CA CYS A 194 -9.22 9.81 -22.56
C CYS A 194 -7.89 9.91 -23.35
N ARG A 195 -7.65 8.93 -24.24
CA ARG A 195 -6.90 9.18 -25.48
C ARG A 195 -7.81 10.01 -26.40
N ALA A 196 -7.45 11.26 -26.68
CA ALA A 196 -7.92 11.96 -27.88
C ALA A 196 -7.13 11.44 -29.09
#